data_AF-A0A705UY92-F1
#
_entry.id   AF-A0A705UY92-F1
#
_cell.length_a   1.000
_cell.length_b   1.000
_cell.length_c   1.000
_cell.angle_alpha   90.00
_cell.angle_beta   90.00
_cell.angle_gamma   90.00
#
_symmetry.space_group_name_H-M   'P 1'
#
loop_
_entity.id
_entity.type
_entity.pdbx_description
1 polymer ?
#
loop_
_entity_poly.entity_id
_entity_poly.type
_entity_poly.pdbx_seq_one_letter_code
_entity_poly.pdbx_strand_id
1 'polypeptide(L)'
;TDYWHSWRATGNALEGIASRHNDALLPLDELREVDPREAGMIAYMLANGQGKGRARTDGEVRNRRHWTLLLFSTGELSLAEHTERAGERIYAGMDVRMVQIPSDTGQHGAFEQLHGFASGQQFADTLCDRVARFHGTAFRAWLAFLTHDQDASTTLARELLRRYQNALMPDNAGNQVQRIVARFALLAAAGEIATLHGITGWQKGTAYEAVQICLHAWLNERGHIANQEDEGVLAQIKRFITAHQYSRFASWDGPDRPLNMAGFRRVEKDPLTGEEHTLFFILPEGWREICRGFSPARAARLCQEAECLQPGSDGKYQSQVRLPEIGKTRVYRLTSRILSI
;
A
#
# COMPACT_ATOMS: atom_id res chain seq x y z
N THR A 1 25.95 -21.91 -1.06
CA THR A 1 25.08 -21.03 -0.27
C THR A 1 23.83 -20.85 -1.08
N ASP A 2 22.66 -21.12 -0.50
CA ASP A 2 21.40 -20.93 -1.23
C ASP A 2 21.22 -19.44 -1.53
N TYR A 3 20.77 -19.14 -2.75
CA TYR A 3 20.58 -17.77 -3.23
C TYR A 3 19.24 -17.17 -2.76
N TRP A 4 18.37 -18.00 -2.20
CA TRP A 4 17.07 -17.65 -1.62
C TRP A 4 17.01 -18.13 -0.17
N HIS A 5 16.12 -17.54 0.63
CA HIS A 5 15.88 -17.93 2.02
C HIS A 5 14.38 -18.07 2.26
N SER A 6 13.96 -18.80 3.28
CA SER A 6 12.55 -18.81 3.71
C SER A 6 12.29 -17.69 4.73
N TRP A 7 11.04 -17.23 4.81
CA TRP A 7 10.56 -16.31 5.84
C TRP A 7 10.56 -16.91 7.26
N ARG A 8 10.77 -18.22 7.40
CA ARG A 8 10.92 -18.95 8.67
C ARG A 8 12.22 -18.61 9.40
N ALA A 9 12.35 -17.35 9.79
CA ALA A 9 13.53 -16.80 10.45
C ALA A 9 13.13 -15.68 11.41
N THR A 10 13.92 -15.48 12.46
CA THR A 10 13.75 -14.33 13.35
C THR A 10 14.16 -13.03 12.64
N GLY A 11 13.60 -11.89 13.06
CA GLY A 11 14.01 -10.59 12.51
C GLY A 11 15.52 -10.31 12.62
N ASN A 12 16.19 -10.82 13.67
CA ASN A 12 17.64 -10.70 13.83
C ASN A 12 18.42 -11.55 12.81
N ALA A 13 17.91 -12.73 12.47
CA ALA A 13 18.51 -13.57 11.43
C ALA A 13 18.35 -12.91 10.05
N LEU A 14 17.15 -12.38 9.76
CA LEU A 14 16.87 -11.65 8.52
C LEU A 14 17.69 -10.36 8.40
N GLU A 15 17.99 -9.66 9.50
CA GLU A 15 18.94 -8.54 9.50
C GLU A 15 20.35 -8.97 9.02
N GLY A 16 20.81 -10.15 9.45
CA GLY A 16 22.08 -10.71 9.01
C GLY A 16 22.07 -11.21 7.57
N ILE A 17 20.94 -11.75 7.11
CA ILE A 17 20.76 -12.14 5.71
C ILE A 17 20.74 -10.89 4.81
N ALA A 18 19.94 -9.89 5.15
CA ALA A 18 19.83 -8.63 4.43
C ALA A 18 21.18 -7.94 4.24
N SER A 19 22.00 -7.86 5.30
CA SER A 19 23.34 -7.29 5.23
C SER A 19 24.28 -8.03 4.28
N ARG A 20 24.09 -9.34 4.06
CA ARG A 20 24.88 -10.15 3.11
C ARG A 20 24.40 -10.02 1.67
N HIS A 21 23.14 -9.60 1.49
CA HIS A 21 22.54 -9.35 0.18
C HIS A 21 22.60 -7.87 -0.21
N ASN A 22 23.32 -7.01 0.52
CA ASN A 22 23.41 -5.59 0.19
C ASN A 22 23.79 -5.35 -1.28
N ASP A 23 23.02 -4.50 -1.97
CA ASP A 23 23.10 -4.21 -3.40
C ASP A 23 22.81 -5.42 -4.33
N ALA A 24 22.19 -6.48 -3.79
CA ALA A 24 21.75 -7.67 -4.51
C ALA A 24 20.27 -7.98 -4.23
N LEU A 25 19.71 -8.89 -5.03
CA LEU A 25 18.37 -9.44 -4.82
C LEU A 25 18.36 -10.29 -3.54
N LEU A 26 17.33 -10.11 -2.71
CA LEU A 26 17.00 -11.02 -1.62
C LEU A 26 15.65 -11.70 -1.92
N PRO A 27 15.65 -12.97 -2.36
CA PRO A 27 14.42 -13.76 -2.46
C PRO A 27 14.07 -14.36 -1.09
N LEU A 28 12.84 -14.10 -0.63
CA LEU A 28 12.26 -14.69 0.57
C LEU A 28 11.02 -15.51 0.24
N ASP A 29 11.07 -16.80 0.49
CA ASP A 29 9.98 -17.72 0.17
C ASP A 29 9.00 -17.89 1.34
N GLU A 30 7.71 -17.95 0.99
CA GLU A 30 6.59 -18.32 1.86
C GLU A 30 6.38 -17.42 3.08
N LEU A 31 5.80 -16.23 2.86
CA LEU A 31 5.51 -15.25 3.91
C LEU A 31 4.74 -15.82 5.12
N ARG A 32 3.89 -16.85 4.94
CA ARG A 32 3.10 -17.40 6.06
C ARG A 32 3.96 -18.09 7.12
N GLU A 33 5.21 -18.41 6.83
CA GLU A 33 6.12 -19.09 7.77
C GLU A 33 6.72 -18.16 8.85
N VAL A 34 6.60 -16.84 8.69
CA VAL A 34 6.98 -15.88 9.75
C VAL A 34 5.82 -15.65 10.71
N ASP A 35 6.11 -15.36 11.98
CA ASP A 35 5.08 -14.97 12.95
C ASP A 35 4.29 -13.74 12.44
N PRO A 36 2.95 -13.83 12.29
CA PRO A 36 2.08 -12.71 11.97
C PRO A 36 2.37 -11.41 12.72
N ARG A 37 2.75 -11.49 14.00
CA ARG A 37 3.02 -10.33 14.86
C ARG A 37 4.32 -9.62 14.51
N GLU A 38 5.29 -10.35 13.95
CA GLU A 38 6.59 -9.80 13.57
C GLU A 38 6.68 -9.45 12.08
N ALA A 39 5.84 -10.06 11.24
CA ALA A 39 5.88 -9.95 9.77
C ALA A 39 5.98 -8.50 9.29
N GLY A 40 5.07 -7.64 9.76
CA GLY A 40 5.05 -6.22 9.37
C GLY A 40 6.32 -5.48 9.77
N MET A 41 6.81 -5.67 11.00
CA MET A 41 8.04 -5.02 11.46
C MET A 41 9.28 -5.49 10.70
N ILE A 42 9.36 -6.77 10.38
CA ILE A 42 10.46 -7.36 9.61
C ILE A 42 10.45 -6.81 8.19
N ALA A 43 9.30 -6.85 7.50
CA ALA A 43 9.10 -6.25 6.18
C ALA A 43 9.54 -4.79 6.15
N TYR A 44 9.11 -4.00 7.15
CA TYR A 44 9.47 -2.59 7.26
C TYR A 44 10.96 -2.37 7.49
N MET A 45 11.60 -3.17 8.35
CA MET A 45 13.04 -3.15 8.58
C MET A 45 13.82 -3.45 7.29
N LEU A 46 13.45 -4.52 6.58
CA LEU A 46 14.07 -4.92 5.31
C LEU A 46 13.98 -3.78 4.28
N ALA A 47 12.81 -3.20 4.10
CA ALA A 47 12.60 -2.11 3.16
C ALA A 47 13.19 -0.75 3.58
N ASN A 48 13.49 -0.56 4.87
CA ASN A 48 14.18 0.65 5.36
C ASN A 48 15.69 0.61 5.17
N GLY A 49 16.26 -0.56 4.92
CA GLY A 49 17.70 -0.65 4.73
C GLY A 49 18.53 -0.60 6.01
N GLN A 50 17.93 -0.81 7.19
CA GLN A 50 18.62 -0.59 8.47
C GLN A 50 18.22 -1.59 9.54
N GLY A 51 19.23 -2.12 10.23
CA GLY A 51 19.07 -3.01 11.39
C GLY A 51 18.66 -2.28 12.66
N LYS A 52 18.24 -3.06 13.68
CA LYS A 52 17.86 -2.50 14.99
C LYS A 52 19.10 -1.90 15.69
N GLY A 53 18.93 -0.71 16.25
CA GLY A 53 19.95 -0.09 17.11
C GLY A 53 20.15 -0.92 18.37
N ARG A 54 21.41 -1.16 18.75
CA ARG A 54 21.77 -1.86 19.99
C ARG A 54 22.83 -1.06 20.75
N ALA A 55 22.70 -0.98 22.06
CA ALA A 55 23.75 -0.46 22.91
C ALA A 55 24.87 -1.50 23.08
N ARG A 56 26.08 -1.04 23.27
CA ARG A 56 27.22 -1.79 23.77
C ARG A 56 27.13 -1.89 25.30
N THR A 57 27.94 -2.76 25.88
CA THR A 57 28.03 -2.95 27.34
C THR A 57 28.53 -1.71 28.09
N ASP A 58 29.21 -0.79 27.39
CA ASP A 58 29.67 0.51 27.88
C ASP A 58 28.60 1.62 27.74
N GLY A 59 27.41 1.31 27.21
CA GLY A 59 26.34 2.26 26.96
C GLY A 59 26.43 3.01 25.62
N GLU A 60 27.51 2.84 24.85
CA GLU A 60 27.62 3.46 23.53
C GLU A 60 26.74 2.76 22.49
N VAL A 61 26.22 3.50 21.52
CA VAL A 61 25.40 2.90 20.45
C VAL A 61 26.30 2.14 19.47
N ARG A 62 26.06 0.85 19.27
CA ARG A 62 26.76 0.05 18.26
C ARG A 62 26.36 0.53 16.85
N ASN A 63 27.33 0.56 15.93
CA ASN A 63 27.05 0.82 14.52
C ASN A 63 25.96 -0.12 14.00
N ARG A 64 24.91 0.48 13.45
CA ARG A 64 23.80 -0.25 12.83
C ARG A 64 24.27 -0.84 11.51
N ARG A 65 23.71 -2.00 11.16
CA ARG A 65 23.86 -2.54 9.81
C ARG A 65 23.00 -1.73 8.86
N HIS A 66 23.55 -1.43 7.70
CA HIS A 66 22.86 -0.74 6.60
C HIS A 66 22.87 -1.64 5.37
N TRP A 67 21.79 -1.57 4.58
CA TRP A 67 21.70 -2.24 3.29
C TRP A 67 20.80 -1.49 2.32
N THR A 68 21.00 -1.74 1.04
CA THR A 68 20.10 -1.38 -0.06
C THR A 68 19.67 -2.69 -0.71
N LEU A 69 18.36 -2.98 -0.75
CA LEU A 69 17.86 -4.26 -1.23
C LEU A 69 16.68 -4.08 -2.17
N LEU A 70 16.64 -4.94 -3.19
CA LEU A 70 15.39 -5.36 -3.81
C LEU A 70 14.98 -6.67 -3.16
N LEU A 71 13.88 -6.63 -2.40
CA LEU A 71 13.27 -7.79 -1.77
C LEU A 71 12.22 -8.37 -2.74
N PHE A 72 12.30 -9.67 -3.01
CA PHE A 72 11.26 -10.40 -3.73
C PHE A 72 10.69 -11.48 -2.80
N SER A 73 9.38 -11.47 -2.60
CA SER A 73 8.71 -12.36 -1.65
C SER A 73 7.60 -13.14 -2.35
N THR A 74 7.39 -14.38 -1.92
CA THR A 74 6.23 -15.20 -2.29
C THR A 74 5.32 -15.43 -1.08
N GLY A 75 4.05 -15.74 -1.33
CA GLY A 75 3.09 -16.09 -0.28
C GLY A 75 1.67 -16.16 -0.82
N GLU A 76 0.85 -17.01 -0.20
CA GLU A 76 -0.60 -17.10 -0.49
C GLU A 76 -1.40 -15.93 0.09
N LEU A 77 -0.83 -15.23 1.08
CA LEU A 77 -1.45 -14.13 1.78
C LEU A 77 -0.66 -12.86 1.56
N SER A 78 -1.37 -11.75 1.45
CA SER A 78 -0.77 -10.43 1.57
C SER A 78 -0.11 -10.25 2.93
N LEU A 79 0.85 -9.32 3.01
CA LEU A 79 1.43 -8.92 4.30
C LEU A 79 0.33 -8.41 5.24
N ALA A 80 -0.63 -7.64 4.69
CA ALA A 80 -1.76 -7.10 5.44
C ALA A 80 -2.61 -8.20 6.06
N GLU A 81 -3.11 -9.14 5.25
CA GLU A 81 -3.91 -10.27 5.71
C GLU A 81 -3.14 -11.13 6.72
N HIS A 82 -1.85 -11.35 6.49
CA HIS A 82 -1.03 -12.15 7.42
C HIS A 82 -0.92 -11.48 8.78
N THR A 83 -0.64 -10.18 8.84
CA THR A 83 -0.58 -9.43 10.11
C THR A 83 -1.95 -9.29 10.81
N GLU A 84 -3.03 -9.13 10.04
CA GLU A 84 -4.39 -8.97 10.57
C GLU A 84 -4.86 -10.22 11.33
N ARG A 85 -4.40 -11.42 10.95
CA ARG A 85 -4.66 -12.67 11.69
C ARG A 85 -4.19 -12.63 13.16
N ALA A 86 -3.23 -11.77 13.49
CA ALA A 86 -2.78 -11.54 14.87
C ALA A 86 -3.44 -10.33 15.56
N GLY A 87 -4.40 -9.66 14.90
CA GLY A 87 -5.03 -8.44 15.39
C GLY A 87 -4.16 -7.18 15.24
N GLU A 88 -3.05 -7.28 14.50
CA GLU A 88 -2.18 -6.15 14.18
C GLU A 88 -2.68 -5.41 12.92
N ARG A 89 -2.27 -4.14 12.76
CA ARG A 89 -2.61 -3.34 11.58
C ARG A 89 -1.35 -2.88 10.86
N ILE A 90 -1.36 -2.96 9.53
CA ILE A 90 -0.33 -2.36 8.69
C ILE A 90 -0.63 -0.89 8.47
N TYR A 91 0.38 -0.05 8.70
CA TYR A 91 0.31 1.38 8.36
C TYR A 91 0.59 1.58 6.88
N ALA A 92 -0.06 2.53 6.22
CA ALA A 92 0.06 2.68 4.77
C ALA A 92 1.50 3.02 4.28
N GLY A 93 2.34 3.57 5.16
CA GLY A 93 3.76 3.77 4.89
C GLY A 93 4.59 2.48 4.78
N MET A 94 4.06 1.35 5.28
CA MET A 94 4.63 0.00 5.15
C MET A 94 4.11 -0.68 3.87
N ASP A 95 2.85 -0.46 3.53
CA ASP A 95 2.21 -1.08 2.36
C ASP A 95 2.87 -0.64 1.04
N VAL A 96 3.22 0.65 0.94
CA VAL A 96 3.99 1.17 -0.21
C VAL A 96 5.43 0.68 -0.28
N ARG A 97 5.90 -0.15 0.67
CA ARG A 97 7.29 -0.65 0.72
C ARG A 97 7.42 -2.10 0.28
N MET A 98 6.35 -2.89 0.40
CA MET A 98 6.24 -4.22 -0.20
C MET A 98 5.05 -4.24 -1.14
N VAL A 99 5.32 -3.96 -2.41
CA VAL A 99 4.31 -3.97 -3.46
C VAL A 99 3.90 -5.43 -3.69
N GLN A 100 2.61 -5.70 -3.58
CA GLN A 100 2.03 -7.00 -3.87
C GLN A 100 1.59 -7.03 -5.33
N ILE A 101 1.87 -8.11 -6.02
CA ILE A 101 1.51 -8.30 -7.42
C ILE A 101 0.84 -9.67 -7.48
N PRO A 102 -0.38 -9.77 -8.04
CA PRO A 102 -1.05 -11.05 -8.16
C PRO A 102 -0.24 -11.93 -9.11
N SER A 103 0.01 -13.18 -8.70
CA SER A 103 0.81 -14.11 -9.50
C SER A 103 -0.01 -14.86 -10.53
N ASP A 104 -1.32 -15.08 -10.30
CA ASP A 104 -2.16 -15.81 -11.25
C ASP A 104 -2.48 -14.97 -12.49
N THR A 105 -2.09 -15.49 -13.65
CA THR A 105 -2.33 -14.87 -14.96
C THR A 105 -3.70 -15.24 -15.54
N GLY A 106 -4.43 -16.16 -14.90
CA GLY A 106 -5.70 -16.71 -15.36
C GLY A 106 -5.57 -17.70 -16.53
N GLN A 107 -4.35 -18.03 -16.95
CA GLN A 107 -4.09 -18.94 -18.08
C GLN A 107 -3.32 -20.19 -17.64
N HIS A 108 -2.08 -19.99 -17.16
CA HIS A 108 -1.17 -21.10 -16.84
C HIS A 108 -0.54 -20.94 -15.45
N GLY A 109 -1.34 -20.48 -14.48
CA GLY A 109 -0.83 -20.13 -13.15
C GLY A 109 0.02 -18.87 -13.23
N ALA A 110 1.29 -18.95 -12.83
CA ALA A 110 2.21 -17.80 -12.81
C ALA A 110 2.81 -17.40 -14.17
N PHE A 111 2.33 -17.97 -15.27
CA PHE A 111 2.90 -17.77 -16.61
C PHE A 111 1.82 -17.39 -17.63
N GLU A 112 2.11 -16.39 -18.46
CA GLU A 112 1.30 -16.05 -19.64
C GLU A 112 1.71 -16.89 -20.86
N GLN A 113 2.97 -17.32 -20.92
CA GLN A 113 3.50 -18.11 -22.03
C GLN A 113 4.31 -19.32 -21.53
N LEU A 114 4.12 -20.44 -22.21
CA LEU A 114 4.80 -21.71 -21.87
C LEU A 114 5.99 -22.02 -22.77
N HIS A 115 6.35 -21.16 -23.74
CA HIS A 115 7.53 -21.33 -24.60
C HIS A 115 7.72 -22.74 -25.19
N GLY A 116 6.61 -23.40 -25.58
CA GLY A 116 6.61 -24.74 -26.17
C GLY A 116 6.51 -25.91 -25.18
N PHE A 117 6.43 -25.66 -23.87
CA PHE A 117 6.10 -26.68 -22.87
C PHE A 117 4.60 -26.99 -22.86
N ALA A 118 4.25 -28.23 -22.47
CA ALA A 118 2.88 -28.74 -22.52
C ALA A 118 1.98 -28.21 -21.38
N SER A 119 2.56 -27.77 -20.26
CA SER A 119 1.82 -27.23 -19.12
C SER A 119 2.66 -26.26 -18.31
N GLY A 120 2.01 -25.42 -17.49
CA GLY A 120 2.67 -24.52 -16.55
C GLY A 120 3.55 -25.27 -15.53
N GLN A 121 3.09 -26.45 -15.07
CA GLN A 121 3.88 -27.31 -14.20
C GLN A 121 5.17 -27.78 -14.88
N GLN A 122 5.07 -28.32 -16.11
CA GLN A 122 6.25 -28.79 -16.84
C GLN A 122 7.23 -27.64 -17.09
N PHE A 123 6.73 -26.45 -17.39
CA PHE A 123 7.57 -25.27 -17.56
C PHE A 123 8.27 -24.86 -16.26
N ALA A 124 7.55 -24.79 -15.14
CA ALA A 124 8.11 -24.48 -13.82
C ALA A 124 9.19 -25.49 -13.40
N ASP A 125 8.89 -26.78 -13.48
CA ASP A 125 9.82 -27.86 -13.12
C ASP A 125 11.10 -27.75 -13.97
N THR A 126 10.95 -27.49 -15.27
CA THR A 126 12.10 -27.32 -16.18
C THR A 126 12.92 -26.06 -15.84
N LEU A 127 12.27 -24.96 -15.46
CA LEU A 127 12.96 -23.74 -15.01
C LEU A 127 13.75 -24.01 -13.73
N CYS A 128 13.15 -24.67 -12.73
CA CYS A 128 13.82 -25.04 -11.48
C CYS A 128 15.07 -25.89 -11.75
N ASP A 129 14.94 -26.94 -12.57
CA ASP A 129 16.06 -27.81 -12.95
C ASP A 129 17.19 -27.04 -13.65
N ARG A 130 16.84 -26.10 -14.53
CA ARG A 130 17.82 -25.28 -15.26
C ARG A 130 18.50 -24.27 -14.35
N VAL A 131 17.77 -23.58 -13.48
CA VAL A 131 18.33 -22.61 -12.53
C VAL A 131 19.27 -23.30 -11.54
N ALA A 132 18.93 -24.51 -11.09
CA ALA A 132 19.80 -25.30 -10.21
C ALA A 132 21.18 -25.57 -10.84
N ARG A 133 21.24 -25.77 -12.17
CA ARG A 133 22.48 -26.03 -12.93
C ARG A 133 23.16 -24.76 -13.43
N PHE A 134 22.38 -23.74 -13.78
CA PHE A 134 22.83 -22.53 -14.46
C PHE A 134 22.30 -21.29 -13.74
N HIS A 135 23.09 -20.75 -12.81
CA HIS A 135 22.76 -19.53 -12.07
C HIS A 135 23.98 -18.62 -11.88
N GLY A 136 23.72 -17.35 -11.54
CA GLY A 136 24.75 -16.35 -11.22
C GLY A 136 25.43 -15.67 -12.42
N THR A 137 25.25 -16.17 -13.64
CA THR A 137 25.87 -15.62 -14.86
C THR A 137 25.43 -14.19 -15.14
N ALA A 138 24.12 -13.91 -15.15
CA ALA A 138 23.58 -12.59 -15.49
C ALA A 138 24.07 -11.49 -14.54
N PHE A 139 24.10 -11.77 -13.23
CA PHE A 139 24.55 -10.79 -12.24
C PHE A 139 26.04 -10.45 -12.39
N ARG A 140 26.89 -11.43 -12.70
CA ARG A 140 28.32 -11.17 -12.97
C ARG A 140 28.53 -10.31 -14.22
N ALA A 141 27.79 -10.58 -15.29
CA ALA A 141 27.82 -9.76 -16.50
C ALA A 141 27.33 -8.33 -16.25
N TRP A 142 26.26 -8.19 -15.46
CA TRP A 142 25.72 -6.89 -15.02
C TRP A 142 26.74 -6.07 -14.23
N LEU A 143 27.43 -6.69 -13.26
CA LEU A 143 28.49 -6.02 -12.50
C LEU A 143 29.67 -5.62 -13.38
N ALA A 144 30.09 -6.47 -14.33
CA ALA A 144 31.14 -6.14 -15.27
C ALA A 144 30.79 -4.91 -16.12
N PHE A 145 29.53 -4.82 -16.58
CA PHE A 145 29.01 -3.63 -17.27
C PHE A 145 29.04 -2.39 -16.36
N LEU A 146 28.42 -2.45 -15.18
CA LEU A 146 28.32 -1.29 -14.28
C LEU A 146 29.66 -0.73 -13.83
N THR A 147 30.65 -1.60 -13.66
CA THR A 147 31.99 -1.25 -13.17
C THR A 147 32.95 -0.84 -14.28
N HIS A 148 32.62 -1.09 -15.55
CA HIS A 148 33.46 -0.70 -16.68
C HIS A 148 33.50 0.82 -16.86
N ASP A 149 32.33 1.47 -16.81
CA ASP A 149 32.19 2.92 -16.81
C ASP A 149 30.97 3.30 -15.96
N GLN A 150 31.23 3.61 -14.69
CA GLN A 150 30.19 3.91 -13.72
C GLN A 150 29.44 5.20 -14.04
N ASP A 151 30.12 6.21 -14.60
CA ASP A 151 29.51 7.51 -14.90
C ASP A 151 28.57 7.40 -16.10
N ALA A 152 29.00 6.70 -17.15
CA ALA A 152 28.15 6.43 -18.31
C ALA A 152 26.94 5.57 -17.92
N SER A 153 27.17 4.49 -17.16
CA SER A 153 26.10 3.60 -16.68
C SER A 153 25.08 4.34 -15.80
N THR A 154 25.56 5.20 -14.90
CA THR A 154 24.71 6.01 -14.03
C THR A 154 23.90 7.03 -14.84
N THR A 155 24.51 7.64 -15.85
CA THR A 155 23.84 8.61 -16.73
C THR A 155 22.71 7.95 -17.51
N LEU A 156 22.99 6.80 -18.14
CA LEU A 156 22.00 6.01 -18.87
C LEU A 156 20.85 5.55 -17.96
N ALA A 157 21.17 5.05 -16.76
CA ALA A 157 20.17 4.63 -15.79
C ALA A 157 19.25 5.79 -15.37
N ARG A 158 19.80 6.98 -15.11
CA ARG A 158 19.02 8.18 -14.76
C ARG A 158 18.14 8.68 -15.91
N GLU A 159 18.61 8.57 -17.15
CA GLU A 159 17.83 8.93 -18.33
C GLU A 159 16.63 7.99 -18.49
N LEU A 160 16.85 6.67 -18.52
CA LEU A 160 15.80 5.67 -18.69
C LEU A 160 14.82 5.68 -17.51
N LEU A 161 15.32 5.85 -16.28
CA LEU A 161 14.45 5.97 -15.10
C LEU A 161 13.49 7.15 -15.25
N ARG A 162 13.96 8.34 -15.62
CA ARG A 162 13.09 9.51 -15.83
C ARG A 162 12.09 9.29 -16.95
N ARG A 163 12.53 8.71 -18.07
CA ARG A 163 11.67 8.38 -19.20
C ARG A 163 10.54 7.44 -18.79
N TYR A 164 10.86 6.33 -18.12
CA TYR A 164 9.86 5.34 -17.75
C TYR A 164 9.00 5.79 -16.57
N GLN A 165 9.52 6.58 -15.64
CA GLN A 165 8.68 7.21 -14.61
C GLN A 165 7.60 8.08 -15.24
N ASN A 166 7.95 8.92 -16.22
CA ASN A 166 6.98 9.77 -16.90
C ASN A 166 5.98 8.95 -17.72
N ALA A 167 6.44 7.91 -18.42
CA ALA A 167 5.57 7.10 -19.27
C ALA A 167 4.61 6.19 -18.49
N LEU A 168 5.01 5.74 -17.29
CA LEU A 168 4.22 4.84 -16.46
C LEU A 168 3.29 5.57 -15.47
N MET A 169 3.45 6.89 -15.29
CA MET A 169 2.71 7.63 -14.28
C MET A 169 1.24 7.81 -14.70
N PRO A 170 0.27 7.37 -13.89
CA PRO A 170 -1.13 7.73 -14.10
C PRO A 170 -1.38 9.22 -13.84
N ASP A 171 -2.37 9.79 -14.53
CA ASP A 171 -2.85 11.14 -14.24
C ASP A 171 -3.36 11.24 -12.79
N ASN A 172 -3.07 12.36 -12.12
CA ASN A 172 -3.48 12.64 -10.74
C ASN A 172 -3.02 11.59 -9.69
N ALA A 173 -1.92 10.87 -9.96
CA ALA A 173 -1.36 9.89 -9.05
C ALA A 173 -0.99 10.49 -7.67
N GLY A 174 -1.52 9.90 -6.60
CA GLY A 174 -1.12 10.24 -5.23
C GLY A 174 0.33 9.87 -4.92
N ASN A 175 0.89 10.44 -3.85
CA ASN A 175 2.30 10.22 -3.44
C ASN A 175 2.70 8.74 -3.30
N GLN A 176 1.75 7.88 -2.90
CA GLN A 176 1.97 6.44 -2.78
C GLN A 176 2.17 5.77 -4.15
N VAL A 177 1.29 6.08 -5.11
CA VAL A 177 1.36 5.59 -6.49
C VAL A 177 2.65 6.05 -7.14
N GLN A 178 3.02 7.34 -6.97
CA GLN A 178 4.26 7.88 -7.51
C GLN A 178 5.51 7.10 -7.05
N ARG A 179 5.57 6.73 -5.76
CA ARG A 179 6.69 5.93 -5.21
C ARG A 179 6.76 4.52 -5.80
N ILE A 180 5.62 3.93 -6.10
CA ILE A 180 5.54 2.55 -6.64
C ILE A 180 5.88 2.56 -8.13
N VAL A 181 5.33 3.51 -8.89
CA VAL A 181 5.71 3.77 -10.29
C VAL A 181 7.23 3.98 -10.41
N ALA A 182 7.83 4.72 -9.48
CA ALA A 182 9.29 4.92 -9.47
C ALA A 182 10.09 3.61 -9.34
N ARG A 183 9.59 2.61 -8.61
CA ARG A 183 10.24 1.29 -8.50
C ARG A 183 10.03 0.44 -9.74
N PHE A 184 8.82 0.44 -10.29
CA PHE A 184 8.54 -0.25 -11.55
C PHE A 184 9.39 0.33 -12.69
N ALA A 185 9.48 1.66 -12.79
CA ALA A 185 10.35 2.33 -13.76
C ALA A 185 11.84 1.96 -13.58
N LEU A 186 12.30 1.75 -12.34
CA LEU A 186 13.65 1.27 -12.08
C LEU A 186 13.87 -0.17 -12.61
N LEU A 187 12.89 -1.06 -12.42
CA LEU A 187 12.93 -2.42 -12.97
C LEU A 187 12.95 -2.41 -14.50
N ALA A 188 12.12 -1.57 -15.13
CA ALA A 188 12.10 -1.42 -16.59
C ALA A 188 13.44 -0.87 -17.10
N ALA A 189 13.99 0.16 -16.46
CA ALA A 189 15.30 0.71 -16.83
C ALA A 189 16.41 -0.34 -16.71
N ALA A 190 16.47 -1.08 -15.61
CA ALA A 190 17.47 -2.13 -15.41
C ALA A 190 17.34 -3.25 -16.46
N GLY A 191 16.12 -3.72 -16.74
CA GLY A 191 15.87 -4.75 -17.73
C GLY A 191 16.21 -4.31 -19.15
N GLU A 192 15.87 -3.09 -19.54
CA GLU A 192 16.20 -2.56 -20.87
C GLU A 192 17.71 -2.34 -21.05
N ILE A 193 18.42 -1.85 -20.02
CA ILE A 193 19.89 -1.77 -20.04
C ILE A 193 20.48 -3.18 -20.16
N ALA A 194 19.99 -4.15 -19.38
CA ALA A 194 20.51 -5.52 -19.43
C ALA A 194 20.29 -6.14 -20.82
N THR A 195 19.16 -5.86 -21.46
CA THR A 195 18.89 -6.24 -22.85
C THR A 195 19.84 -5.57 -23.84
N LEU A 196 20.08 -4.26 -23.72
CA LEU A 196 21.00 -3.52 -24.58
C LEU A 196 22.43 -4.09 -24.52
N HIS A 197 22.85 -4.59 -23.35
CA HIS A 197 24.15 -5.23 -23.15
C HIS A 197 24.15 -6.75 -23.40
N GLY A 198 23.07 -7.31 -23.95
CA GLY A 198 23.00 -8.72 -24.34
C GLY A 198 22.92 -9.70 -23.16
N ILE A 199 22.58 -9.24 -21.96
CA ILE A 199 22.56 -10.06 -20.75
C ILE A 199 21.30 -10.93 -20.69
N THR A 200 20.16 -10.38 -21.10
CA THR A 200 18.85 -11.08 -21.02
C THR A 200 18.55 -11.92 -22.25
N GLY A 201 19.05 -11.51 -23.42
CA GLY A 201 18.64 -12.05 -24.72
C GLY A 201 17.21 -11.68 -25.14
N TRP A 202 16.55 -10.75 -24.43
CA TRP A 202 15.20 -10.31 -24.74
C TRP A 202 15.16 -9.35 -25.95
N GLN A 203 13.98 -9.17 -26.51
CA GLN A 203 13.75 -8.10 -27.48
C GLN A 203 13.71 -6.76 -26.75
N LYS A 204 14.12 -5.69 -27.43
CA LYS A 204 14.01 -4.32 -26.91
C LYS A 204 12.54 -4.00 -26.63
N GLY A 205 12.24 -3.45 -25.46
CA GLY A 205 10.88 -3.13 -25.02
C GLY A 205 10.24 -4.20 -24.13
N THR A 206 10.72 -5.44 -24.15
CA THR A 206 10.12 -6.54 -23.38
C THR A 206 10.12 -6.28 -21.88
N ALA A 207 11.19 -5.69 -21.32
CA ALA A 207 11.24 -5.42 -19.89
C ALA A 207 10.28 -4.31 -19.48
N TYR A 208 10.15 -3.29 -20.33
CA TYR A 208 9.19 -2.21 -20.13
C TYR A 208 7.74 -2.72 -20.19
N GLU A 209 7.40 -3.53 -21.20
CA GLU A 209 6.06 -4.11 -21.37
C GLU A 209 5.69 -5.04 -20.20
N ALA A 210 6.61 -5.89 -19.76
CA ALA A 210 6.38 -6.76 -18.60
C ALA A 210 6.11 -5.97 -17.31
N VAL A 211 6.87 -4.89 -17.08
CA VAL A 211 6.64 -3.98 -15.95
C VAL A 211 5.29 -3.28 -16.07
N GLN A 212 4.88 -2.88 -17.27
CA GLN A 212 3.56 -2.28 -17.47
C GLN A 212 2.44 -3.25 -17.08
N ILE A 213 2.53 -4.53 -17.46
CA ILE A 213 1.54 -5.55 -17.10
C ILE A 213 1.43 -5.66 -15.57
N CYS A 214 2.56 -5.82 -14.87
CA CYS A 214 2.58 -5.92 -13.41
C CYS A 214 2.06 -4.65 -12.72
N LEU A 215 2.39 -3.46 -13.24
CA LEU A 215 1.90 -2.19 -12.70
C LEU A 215 0.39 -2.05 -12.87
N HIS A 216 -0.16 -2.44 -14.03
CA HIS A 216 -1.60 -2.42 -14.26
C HIS A 216 -2.32 -3.43 -13.37
N ALA A 217 -1.78 -4.64 -13.20
CA ALA A 217 -2.35 -5.63 -12.30
C ALA A 217 -2.41 -5.08 -10.86
N TRP A 218 -1.32 -4.47 -10.38
CA TRP A 218 -1.28 -3.82 -9.08
C TRP A 218 -2.27 -2.64 -8.94
N LEU A 219 -2.36 -1.77 -9.96
CA LEU A 219 -3.32 -0.64 -9.95
C LEU A 219 -4.77 -1.13 -9.90
N ASN A 220 -5.09 -2.20 -10.63
CA ASN A 220 -6.43 -2.78 -10.66
C ASN A 220 -6.81 -3.41 -9.32
N GLU A 221 -5.90 -4.17 -8.70
CA GLU A 221 -6.15 -4.80 -7.40
C GLU A 221 -6.24 -3.76 -6.28
N ARG A 222 -5.45 -2.70 -6.36
CA ARG A 222 -5.56 -1.54 -5.47
C ARG A 222 -6.91 -0.83 -5.61
N GLY A 223 -7.57 -0.89 -6.77
CA GLY A 223 -8.87 -0.29 -7.05
C GLY A 223 -8.88 1.23 -7.26
N HIS A 224 -7.85 1.97 -6.77
CA HIS A 224 -7.93 3.43 -6.62
C HIS A 224 -6.58 4.13 -6.83
N ILE A 225 -6.58 5.24 -7.60
CA ILE A 225 -5.38 6.05 -7.91
C ILE A 225 -5.02 7.03 -6.76
N ALA A 226 -5.98 7.31 -5.86
CA ALA A 226 -5.81 8.13 -4.67
C ALA A 226 -5.16 7.37 -3.48
N ASN A 227 -4.87 8.05 -2.37
CA ASN A 227 -4.24 7.41 -1.21
C ASN A 227 -5.24 6.47 -0.50
N GLN A 228 -4.86 5.20 -0.31
CA GLN A 228 -5.67 4.16 0.33
C GLN A 228 -6.15 4.53 1.76
N GLU A 229 -5.37 5.36 2.46
CA GLU A 229 -5.74 5.89 3.77
C GLU A 229 -6.99 6.78 3.72
N ASP A 230 -7.25 7.46 2.60
CA ASP A 230 -8.38 8.37 2.46
C ASP A 230 -9.71 7.60 2.33
N GLU A 231 -9.70 6.47 1.63
CA GLU A 231 -10.89 5.62 1.53
C GLU A 231 -11.16 4.80 2.81
N GLY A 232 -10.11 4.32 3.47
CA GLY A 232 -10.25 3.66 4.77
C GLY A 232 -10.97 4.54 5.79
N VAL A 233 -10.75 5.85 5.73
CA VAL A 233 -11.45 6.85 6.54
C VAL A 233 -12.93 6.93 6.19
N LEU A 234 -13.28 7.12 4.91
CA LEU A 234 -14.68 7.20 4.48
C LEU A 234 -15.44 5.91 4.77
N ALA A 235 -14.81 4.75 4.52
CA ALA A 235 -15.39 3.45 4.83
C ALA A 235 -15.62 3.27 6.34
N GLN A 236 -14.72 3.75 7.21
CA GLN A 236 -14.91 3.72 8.66
C GLN A 236 -16.09 4.58 9.09
N ILE A 237 -16.21 5.79 8.55
CA ILE A 237 -17.33 6.69 8.84
C ILE A 237 -18.64 6.07 8.36
N LYS A 238 -18.69 5.57 7.12
CA LYS A 238 -19.85 4.85 6.56
C LYS A 238 -20.26 3.68 7.44
N ARG A 239 -19.32 2.83 7.87
CA ARG A 239 -19.61 1.69 8.78
C ARG A 239 -20.21 2.16 10.09
N PHE A 240 -19.64 3.21 10.70
CA PHE A 240 -20.17 3.74 11.95
C PHE A 240 -21.59 4.27 11.78
N ILE A 241 -21.84 5.14 10.78
CA ILE A 241 -23.17 5.70 10.53
C ILE A 241 -24.17 4.57 10.24
N THR A 242 -23.82 3.60 9.39
CA THR A 242 -24.69 2.47 9.05
C THR A 242 -25.09 1.67 10.29
N ALA A 243 -24.13 1.33 11.15
CA ALA A 243 -24.36 0.53 12.35
C ALA A 243 -25.10 1.29 13.46
N HIS A 244 -25.02 2.63 13.47
CA HIS A 244 -25.37 3.43 14.64
C HIS A 244 -26.38 4.55 14.40
N GLN A 245 -26.83 4.77 13.16
CA GLN A 245 -27.77 5.85 12.80
C GLN A 245 -29.06 5.88 13.63
N TYR A 246 -29.51 4.75 14.18
CA TYR A 246 -30.72 4.66 15.02
C TYR A 246 -30.46 4.46 16.51
N SER A 247 -29.20 4.24 16.91
CA SER A 247 -28.84 3.87 18.30
C SER A 247 -27.88 4.82 18.98
N ARG A 248 -27.19 5.68 18.22
CA ARG A 248 -26.24 6.68 18.74
C ARG A 248 -26.62 8.12 18.34
N PHE A 249 -27.66 8.31 17.53
CA PHE A 249 -28.12 9.62 17.09
C PHE A 249 -29.56 9.87 17.55
N ALA A 250 -29.75 10.89 18.39
CA ALA A 250 -31.09 11.32 18.79
C ALA A 250 -31.85 11.92 17.60
N SER A 251 -33.13 11.61 17.44
CA SER A 251 -34.00 12.29 16.49
C SER A 251 -34.17 13.75 16.88
N TRP A 252 -34.15 14.62 15.88
CA TRP A 252 -34.27 16.06 16.06
C TRP A 252 -35.56 16.47 16.77
N ASP A 253 -36.68 15.85 16.37
CA ASP A 253 -38.03 16.15 16.88
C ASP A 253 -38.62 14.98 17.68
N GLY A 254 -37.83 13.92 17.90
CA GLY A 254 -38.27 12.70 18.57
C GLY A 254 -37.92 12.66 20.06
N PRO A 255 -38.55 11.75 20.82
CA PRO A 255 -38.30 11.58 22.25
C PRO A 255 -37.05 10.72 22.55
N ASP A 256 -36.37 10.18 21.54
CA ASP A 256 -35.25 9.25 21.72
C ASP A 256 -34.00 9.97 22.23
N ARG A 257 -33.43 9.46 23.34
CA ARG A 257 -32.23 10.00 23.97
C ARG A 257 -31.23 8.87 24.23
N PRO A 258 -30.36 8.55 23.25
CA PRO A 258 -29.38 7.48 23.40
C PRO A 258 -28.41 7.72 24.56
N LEU A 259 -28.13 6.68 25.35
CA LEU A 259 -27.17 6.73 26.47
C LEU A 259 -25.75 7.14 26.03
N ASN A 260 -25.29 6.64 24.88
CA ASN A 260 -23.96 6.92 24.32
C ASN A 260 -24.07 7.85 23.09
N MET A 261 -24.82 8.93 23.18
CA MET A 261 -25.12 9.78 22.02
C MET A 261 -23.85 10.35 21.33
N ALA A 262 -23.74 10.15 20.02
CA ALA A 262 -22.71 10.74 19.16
C ALA A 262 -23.18 12.05 18.48
N GLY A 263 -24.49 12.29 18.44
CA GLY A 263 -25.07 13.49 17.85
C GLY A 263 -26.57 13.40 17.64
N PHE A 264 -27.08 14.22 16.71
CA PHE A 264 -28.50 14.22 16.31
C PHE A 264 -28.66 13.79 14.85
N ARG A 265 -29.84 13.30 14.50
CA ARG A 265 -30.26 13.08 13.12
C ARG A 265 -31.54 13.86 12.82
N ARG A 266 -31.62 14.43 11.62
CA ARG A 266 -32.82 15.11 11.10
C ARG A 266 -33.11 14.62 9.70
N VAL A 267 -34.37 14.27 9.44
CA VAL A 267 -34.83 14.02 8.07
C VAL A 267 -35.33 15.35 7.52
N GLU A 268 -34.83 15.73 6.36
CA GLU A 268 -35.27 16.90 5.62
C GLU A 268 -35.87 16.45 4.29
N LYS A 269 -36.86 17.20 3.81
CA LYS A 269 -37.45 17.01 2.49
C LYS A 269 -36.92 18.08 1.55
N ASP A 270 -36.42 17.66 0.40
CA ASP A 270 -36.12 18.58 -0.69
C ASP A 270 -37.43 19.25 -1.16
N PRO A 271 -37.54 20.59 -1.12
CA PRO A 271 -38.76 21.29 -1.50
C PRO A 271 -39.14 21.16 -2.98
N LEU A 272 -38.17 20.84 -3.84
CA LEU A 272 -38.33 20.75 -5.29
C LEU A 272 -38.58 19.32 -5.76
N THR A 273 -37.84 18.35 -5.22
CA THR A 273 -37.96 16.93 -5.63
C THR A 273 -38.86 16.12 -4.71
N GLY A 274 -39.10 16.58 -3.49
CA GLY A 274 -39.85 15.86 -2.46
C GLY A 274 -39.08 14.68 -1.84
N GLU A 275 -37.83 14.46 -2.26
CA GLU A 275 -36.98 13.39 -1.73
C GLU A 275 -36.57 13.68 -0.28
N GLU A 276 -36.52 12.62 0.53
CA GLU A 276 -36.06 12.72 1.92
C GLU A 276 -34.55 12.45 2.00
N HIS A 277 -33.81 13.40 2.56
CA HIS A 277 -32.40 13.21 2.92
C HIS A 277 -32.20 13.32 4.43
N THR A 278 -31.32 12.48 4.97
CA THR A 278 -30.99 12.52 6.40
C THR A 278 -29.72 13.33 6.62
N LEU A 279 -29.77 14.26 7.56
CA LEU A 279 -28.62 14.97 8.09
C LEU A 279 -28.21 14.40 9.45
N PHE A 280 -26.92 14.16 9.62
CA PHE A 280 -26.29 13.78 10.88
C PHE A 280 -25.50 14.96 11.43
N PHE A 281 -25.87 15.42 12.63
CA PHE A 281 -25.20 16.50 13.37
C PHE A 281 -24.32 15.87 14.44
N ILE A 282 -23.07 15.61 14.08
CA ILE A 282 -22.13 14.86 14.91
C ILE A 282 -21.39 15.82 15.85
N LEU A 283 -21.45 15.52 17.14
CA LEU A 283 -20.73 16.28 18.17
C LEU A 283 -19.21 16.09 18.02
N PRO A 284 -18.37 17.04 18.46
CA PRO A 284 -16.91 16.92 18.33
C PRO A 284 -16.33 15.66 18.97
N GLU A 285 -16.92 15.17 20.06
CA GLU A 285 -16.49 13.95 20.75
C GLU A 285 -16.87 12.70 19.96
N GLY A 286 -18.12 12.63 19.48
CA GLY A 286 -18.57 11.58 18.57
C GLY A 286 -17.73 11.53 17.30
N TRP A 287 -17.35 12.70 16.74
CA TRP A 287 -16.46 12.75 15.58
C TRP A 287 -15.07 12.20 15.89
N ARG A 288 -14.50 12.52 17.07
CA ARG A 288 -13.22 11.94 17.52
C ARG A 288 -13.30 10.42 17.67
N GLU A 289 -14.41 9.89 18.16
CA GLU A 289 -14.64 8.44 18.26
C GLU A 289 -14.74 7.80 16.87
N ILE A 290 -15.58 8.36 15.99
CA ILE A 290 -15.77 7.88 14.62
C ILE A 290 -14.44 7.87 13.86
N CYS A 291 -13.60 8.89 14.07
CA CYS A 291 -12.32 9.04 13.39
C CYS A 291 -11.15 8.36 14.14
N ARG A 292 -11.41 7.52 15.15
CA ARG A 292 -10.34 6.89 15.93
C ARG A 292 -9.34 6.17 15.02
N GLY A 293 -8.06 6.47 15.19
CA GLY A 293 -6.97 5.98 14.33
C GLY A 293 -6.62 6.90 13.15
N PHE A 294 -7.40 7.97 12.92
CA PHE A 294 -7.18 8.94 11.85
C PHE A 294 -7.26 10.39 12.38
N SER A 295 -6.75 11.34 11.59
CA SER A 295 -6.88 12.78 11.92
C SER A 295 -8.32 13.26 11.70
N PRO A 296 -8.99 13.84 12.71
CA PRO A 296 -10.36 14.35 12.57
C PRO A 296 -10.51 15.45 11.51
N ALA A 297 -9.46 16.26 11.30
CA ALA A 297 -9.45 17.30 10.27
C ALA A 297 -9.34 16.69 8.87
N ARG A 298 -8.50 15.66 8.69
CA ARG A 298 -8.39 14.92 7.44
C ARG A 298 -9.70 14.25 7.07
N ALA A 299 -10.33 13.56 8.02
CA ALA A 299 -11.62 12.92 7.81
C ALA A 299 -12.69 13.91 7.35
N ALA A 300 -12.72 15.10 7.94
CA ALA A 300 -13.68 16.13 7.57
C ALA A 300 -13.41 16.70 6.17
N ARG A 301 -12.14 16.88 5.79
CA ARG A 301 -11.76 17.27 4.44
C ARG A 301 -12.22 16.24 3.40
N LEU A 302 -11.97 14.96 3.65
CA LEU A 302 -12.36 13.88 2.74
C LEU A 302 -13.89 13.78 2.59
N CYS A 303 -14.63 13.95 3.68
CA CYS A 303 -16.09 14.00 3.60
C CYS A 303 -16.59 15.22 2.82
N GLN A 304 -15.87 16.35 2.86
CA GLN A 304 -16.22 17.52 2.06
C GLN A 304 -15.90 17.30 0.57
N GLU A 305 -14.74 16.71 0.25
CA GLU A 305 -14.34 16.35 -1.12
C GLU A 305 -15.31 15.33 -1.74
N ALA A 306 -15.81 14.38 -0.93
CA ALA A 306 -16.86 13.44 -1.34
C ALA A 306 -18.29 14.01 -1.26
N GLU A 307 -18.42 15.32 -1.01
CA GLU A 307 -19.68 16.08 -0.96
C GLU A 307 -20.71 15.53 0.05
N CYS A 308 -20.25 14.80 1.08
CA CYS A 308 -21.09 14.28 2.14
C CYS A 308 -21.00 15.12 3.43
N LEU A 309 -20.03 16.04 3.56
CA LEU A 309 -19.97 17.03 4.64
C LEU A 309 -20.42 18.42 4.17
N GLN A 310 -21.32 19.03 4.95
CA GLN A 310 -21.76 20.41 4.74
C GLN A 310 -20.92 21.38 5.59
N PRO A 311 -20.06 22.22 4.98
CA PRO A 311 -19.26 23.18 5.72
C PRO A 311 -20.12 24.29 6.32
N GLY A 312 -19.60 24.95 7.35
CA GLY A 312 -20.19 26.15 7.92
C GLY A 312 -20.09 27.34 6.96
N SER A 313 -20.86 28.39 7.27
CA SER A 313 -20.83 29.66 6.52
C SER A 313 -19.46 30.35 6.52
N ASP A 314 -18.59 29.99 7.47
CA ASP A 314 -17.20 30.43 7.59
C ASP A 314 -16.22 29.56 6.80
N GLY A 315 -16.71 28.62 5.98
CA GLY A 315 -15.91 27.66 5.21
C GLY A 315 -15.24 26.59 6.07
N LYS A 316 -15.48 26.56 7.38
CA LYS A 316 -14.91 25.56 8.28
C LYS A 316 -15.73 24.27 8.25
N TYR A 317 -15.08 23.16 8.54
CA TYR A 317 -15.73 21.84 8.60
C TYR A 317 -16.83 21.72 9.65
N GLN A 318 -16.78 22.53 10.72
CA GLN A 318 -17.80 22.55 11.77
C GLN A 318 -18.71 23.76 11.63
N SER A 319 -20.03 23.52 11.66
CA SER A 319 -21.05 24.55 11.70
C SER A 319 -21.54 24.78 13.12
N GLN A 320 -21.86 26.04 13.49
CA GLN A 320 -22.56 26.31 14.74
C GLN A 320 -24.06 26.13 14.54
N VAL A 321 -24.66 25.23 15.30
CA VAL A 321 -26.09 24.89 15.20
C VAL A 321 -26.70 24.94 16.60
N ARG A 322 -27.96 25.37 16.71
CA ARG A 322 -28.72 25.25 17.95
C ARG A 322 -29.36 23.86 17.99
N LEU A 323 -28.73 22.95 18.73
CA LEU A 323 -29.22 21.58 18.91
C LEU A 323 -30.37 21.55 19.92
N PRO A 324 -31.32 20.60 19.79
CA PRO A 324 -32.36 20.36 20.79
C PRO A 324 -31.73 20.09 22.16
N GLU A 325 -32.30 20.69 23.22
CA GLU A 325 -31.93 20.51 24.64
C GLU A 325 -30.50 20.90 25.06
N ILE A 326 -29.55 20.99 24.11
CA ILE A 326 -28.14 21.33 24.36
C ILE A 326 -27.87 22.81 24.08
N GLY A 327 -28.57 23.42 23.12
CA GLY A 327 -28.35 24.80 22.72
C GLY A 327 -27.29 24.97 21.63
N LYS A 328 -26.60 26.11 21.60
CA LYS A 328 -25.66 26.45 20.51
C LYS A 328 -24.35 25.66 20.64
N THR A 329 -24.08 24.77 19.70
CA THR A 329 -22.91 23.89 19.70
C THR A 329 -22.29 23.82 18.29
N ARG A 330 -20.96 23.65 18.21
CA ARG A 330 -20.27 23.37 16.95
C ARG A 330 -20.35 21.87 16.64
N VAL A 331 -20.78 21.53 15.43
CA VAL A 331 -20.99 20.14 14.99
C VAL A 331 -20.47 19.93 13.57
N TYR A 332 -20.13 18.69 13.25
CA TYR A 332 -19.94 18.23 11.87
C TYR A 332 -21.30 17.85 11.30
N ARG A 333 -21.60 18.31 10.08
CA ARG A 333 -22.86 18.03 9.40
C ARG A 333 -22.60 17.07 8.24
N LEU A 334 -23.00 15.81 8.40
CA LEU A 334 -22.95 14.84 7.30
C LEU A 334 -24.33 14.63 6.69
N THR A 335 -24.38 14.40 5.38
CA THR A 335 -25.58 14.00 4.65
C THR A 335 -25.63 12.48 4.50
N SER A 336 -26.80 11.93 4.19
CA SER A 336 -26.99 10.50 3.88
C SER A 336 -26.15 10.02 2.68
N ARG A 337 -25.55 10.92 1.90
CA ARG A 337 -24.60 10.58 0.83
C ARG A 337 -23.44 9.72 1.32
N ILE A 338 -23.02 9.86 2.58
CA ILE A 338 -21.98 9.00 3.19
C ILE A 338 -22.31 7.51 3.12
N LEU A 339 -23.59 7.14 3.03
CA LEU A 339 -24.04 5.76 2.91
C LEU A 339 -23.94 5.22 1.48
N SER A 340 -23.85 6.10 0.49
CA SER A 340 -23.79 5.77 -0.94
C SER A 340 -22.38 5.84 -1.53
N ILE A 341 -21.39 6.34 -0.76
CA ILE A 341 -19.97 6.35 -1.13
C ILE A 341 -19.39 4.94 -1.12
#